data_AF-A0A7V1ENI8-F1
#
_entry.id   AF-A0A7V1ENI8-F1
#
_cell.length_a   1.000
_cell.length_b   1.000
_cell.length_c   1.000
_cell.angle_alpha   90.00
_cell.angle_beta   90.00
_cell.angle_gamma   90.00
#
_symmetry.space_group_name_H-M   'P 1'
#
loop_
_entity.id
_entity.type
_entity.pdbx_description
1 polymer ?
#
loop_
_entity_poly.entity_id
_entity_poly.type
_entity_poly.pdbx_seq_one_letter_code
_entity_poly.pdbx_strand_id
1 'polypeptide(L)'
;MRNFLPSILLFQIIFGQSVTVSVDVDQLAVNETFTLKIEAKDSDNMPRVDLSPLEKDFTVISGPAQQTSYQWVNGKATSSKTLTWTLVPNRKGILTIPALT
;
A
#
# COMPACT_ATOMS: atom_id res chain seq x y z
N MET A 1 -13.01 17.12 -55.25
CA MET A 1 -13.65 16.27 -54.24
C MET A 1 -12.80 16.33 -52.98
N ARG A 2 -13.32 16.92 -51.90
CA ARG A 2 -12.54 17.24 -50.69
C ARG A 2 -12.74 16.12 -49.68
N ASN A 3 -11.73 15.25 -49.53
CA ASN A 3 -11.79 14.08 -48.67
C ASN A 3 -11.71 14.52 -47.19
N PHE A 4 -12.82 14.41 -46.47
CA PHE A 4 -12.87 14.63 -45.02
C PHE A 4 -12.42 13.33 -44.32
N LEU A 5 -11.21 13.34 -43.75
CA LEU A 5 -10.77 12.27 -42.85
C LEU A 5 -11.49 12.42 -41.50
N PRO A 6 -12.19 11.40 -40.97
CA PRO A 6 -12.70 11.46 -39.61
C PRO A 6 -11.53 11.19 -38.65
N SER A 7 -11.15 12.21 -37.88
CA SER A 7 -10.17 12.08 -36.82
C SER A 7 -10.79 11.27 -35.67
N ILE A 8 -10.49 9.97 -35.58
CA ILE A 8 -10.85 9.14 -34.43
C ILE A 8 -10.00 9.61 -33.23
N LEU A 9 -10.68 10.14 -32.22
CA LEU A 9 -10.09 10.56 -30.95
C LEU A 9 -9.95 9.31 -30.06
N LEU A 10 -8.75 8.74 -30.02
CA LEU A 10 -8.41 7.65 -29.09
C LEU A 10 -8.27 8.22 -27.68
N PHE A 11 -9.26 7.97 -26.82
CA PHE A 11 -9.20 8.28 -25.39
C PHE A 11 -8.25 7.28 -24.72
N GLN A 12 -7.03 7.71 -24.42
CA GLN A 12 -6.06 6.89 -23.69
C GLN A 12 -6.44 6.89 -22.21
N ILE A 13 -6.89 5.74 -21.70
CA ILE A 13 -7.09 5.54 -20.26
C ILE A 13 -5.73 5.25 -19.65
N ILE A 14 -5.21 6.20 -18.86
CA ILE A 14 -3.99 5.98 -18.09
C ILE A 14 -4.35 5.15 -16.85
N PHE A 15 -3.77 3.97 -16.73
CA PHE A 15 -3.80 3.17 -15.50
C PHE A 15 -2.58 3.55 -14.66
N GLY A 16 -2.82 4.06 -13.45
CA GLY A 16 -1.76 4.39 -12.50
C GLY A 16 -1.74 3.39 -11.36
N GLN A 17 -0.58 2.80 -11.10
CA GLN A 17 -0.34 2.03 -9.88
C GLN A 17 -0.18 3.02 -8.71
N SER A 18 -0.79 2.71 -7.57
CA SER A 18 -0.62 3.49 -6.34
C SER A 18 -0.23 2.57 -5.19
N VAL A 19 0.66 3.05 -4.34
CA VAL A 19 1.07 2.37 -3.12
C VAL A 19 0.77 3.29 -1.95
N THR A 20 0.04 2.77 -0.97
CA THR A 20 -0.34 3.50 0.23
C THR A 20 0.21 2.76 1.45
N VAL A 21 0.82 3.52 2.36
CA VAL A 21 1.28 3.04 3.66
C VAL A 21 0.41 3.70 4.73
N SER A 22 -0.08 2.91 5.69
CA SER A 22 -0.94 3.38 6.76
C SER A 22 -0.68 2.63 8.06
N VAL A 23 -0.92 3.30 9.17
CA VAL A 23 -1.01 2.71 10.51
C VAL A 23 -2.43 2.84 11.04
N ASP A 24 -2.84 1.93 11.91
CA ASP A 24 -4.16 1.97 12.57
C ASP A 24 -4.22 2.99 13.73
N VAL A 25 -3.10 3.20 14.42
CA VAL A 25 -2.97 4.15 15.54
C VAL A 25 -1.65 4.91 15.50
N ASP A 26 -1.68 6.17 15.97
CA ASP A 26 -0.53 7.07 16.05
C ASP A 26 -0.10 7.37 17.51
N GLN A 27 -0.91 6.99 18.49
CA GLN A 27 -0.61 7.06 19.92
C GLN A 27 -0.93 5.72 20.59
N LEU A 28 0.01 5.23 21.39
CA LEU A 28 -0.01 3.91 22.01
C LEU A 28 0.41 4.00 23.48
N ALA A 29 -0.21 3.19 24.33
CA ALA A 29 0.29 2.94 25.67
C ALA A 29 1.51 2.00 25.63
N VAL A 30 2.20 1.90 26.76
CA VAL A 30 3.37 1.01 26.90
C VAL A 30 2.90 -0.44 26.75
N ASN A 31 3.60 -1.22 25.92
CA ASN A 31 3.30 -2.62 25.58
C ASN A 31 2.07 -2.84 24.68
N GLU A 32 1.52 -1.79 24.09
CA GLU A 32 0.52 -1.94 23.02
C GLU A 32 1.18 -2.16 21.66
N THR A 33 0.47 -2.86 20.78
CA THR A 33 0.88 -3.07 19.39
C THR A 33 0.09 -2.19 18.45
N PHE A 34 0.67 -1.87 17.29
CA PHE A 34 -0.03 -1.24 16.18
C PHE A 34 0.15 -2.06 14.90
N THR A 35 -0.70 -1.77 13.93
CA THR A 35 -0.73 -2.44 12.65
C THR A 35 -0.14 -1.55 11.57
N LEU A 36 0.92 -2.02 10.90
CA LEU A 36 1.42 -1.40 9.68
C LEU A 36 0.78 -2.09 8.47
N LYS A 37 0.12 -1.31 7.61
CA LYS A 37 -0.54 -1.78 6.39
C LYS A 37 0.07 -1.11 5.16
N ILE A 38 0.48 -1.92 4.19
CA ILE A 38 0.96 -1.47 2.88
C ILE A 38 0.03 -2.02 1.81
N GLU A 39 -0.60 -1.15 1.05
CA GLU A 39 -1.58 -1.49 0.01
C GLU A 39 -1.10 -1.02 -1.35
N ALA A 40 -0.92 -1.94 -2.28
CA ALA A 40 -0.63 -1.66 -3.69
C ALA A 40 -1.91 -1.88 -4.52
N LYS A 41 -2.40 -0.83 -5.16
CA LYS A 41 -3.55 -0.87 -6.08
C LYS A 41 -3.09 -0.99 -7.52
N ASP A 42 -3.84 -1.77 -8.28
CA ASP A 42 -3.64 -2.06 -9.70
C ASP A 42 -2.22 -2.59 -9.99
N SER A 43 -1.70 -3.42 -9.07
CA SER A 43 -0.40 -4.11 -9.19
C SER A 43 -0.60 -5.61 -9.38
N ASP A 44 0.03 -6.19 -10.40
CA ASP A 44 0.03 -7.64 -10.63
C ASP A 44 0.90 -8.40 -9.62
N ASN A 45 1.93 -7.73 -9.07
CA ASN A 45 2.87 -8.32 -8.13
C ASN A 45 2.56 -7.89 -6.69
N MET A 46 2.75 -8.82 -5.75
CA MET A 46 2.78 -8.49 -4.33
C MET A 46 3.97 -7.55 -4.06
N PRO A 47 3.78 -6.42 -3.34
CA PRO A 47 4.90 -5.57 -2.96
C PRO A 47 5.97 -6.38 -2.21
N ARG A 48 7.23 -6.05 -2.47
CA ARG A 48 8.35 -6.48 -1.64
C ARG A 48 8.75 -5.27 -0.82
N VAL A 49 8.93 -5.46 0.48
CA VAL A 49 9.19 -4.37 1.41
C VAL A 49 10.31 -4.82 2.34
N ASP A 50 11.37 -4.02 2.40
CA ASP A 50 12.41 -4.17 3.40
C ASP A 50 12.01 -3.49 4.72
N LEU A 51 11.93 -4.28 5.80
CA LEU A 51 11.62 -3.80 7.14
C LEU A 51 12.85 -3.55 8.00
N SER A 52 14.07 -3.83 7.53
CA SER A 52 15.30 -3.60 8.30
C SER A 52 15.41 -2.18 8.87
N PRO A 53 14.96 -1.10 8.20
CA PRO A 53 14.95 0.24 8.80
C PRO A 53 14.07 0.39 10.05
N LEU A 54 13.01 -0.43 10.20
CA LEU A 54 12.09 -0.38 11.34
C LEU A 54 12.62 -1.09 12.59
N GLU A 55 13.47 -2.10 12.41
CA GLU A 55 13.96 -2.95 13.51
C GLU A 55 14.71 -2.17 14.61
N LYS A 56 15.22 -0.98 14.28
CA LYS A 56 15.87 -0.08 15.24
C LYS A 56 14.93 0.37 16.37
N ASP A 57 13.68 0.68 16.03
CA ASP A 57 12.72 1.32 16.94
C ASP A 57 11.48 0.47 17.22
N PHE A 58 11.26 -0.58 16.43
CA PHE A 58 10.08 -1.45 16.50
C PHE A 58 10.46 -2.92 16.44
N THR A 59 9.71 -3.77 17.16
CA THR A 59 9.80 -5.23 17.04
C THR A 59 8.60 -5.75 16.26
N VAL A 60 8.85 -6.61 15.26
CA VAL A 60 7.80 -7.30 14.51
C VAL A 60 7.27 -8.46 15.34
N ILE A 61 6.01 -8.38 15.75
CA ILE A 61 5.32 -9.43 16.49
C ILE A 61 4.72 -10.47 15.54
N SER A 62 4.21 -10.02 14.39
CA SER A 62 3.65 -10.92 13.38
C SER A 62 3.64 -10.29 11.97
N GLY A 63 3.57 -11.16 10.96
CA GLY A 63 3.39 -10.79 9.55
C GLY A 63 4.54 -11.23 8.62
N PRO A 64 4.46 -10.88 7.32
CA PRO A 64 3.32 -10.20 6.71
C PRO A 64 2.11 -11.12 6.54
N ALA A 65 0.93 -10.66 6.98
CA ALA A 65 -0.33 -11.18 6.46
C ALA A 65 -0.55 -10.62 5.06
N GLN A 66 -0.94 -11.47 4.11
CA GLN A 66 -1.14 -11.10 2.72
C GLN A 66 -2.62 -11.17 2.35
N GLN A 67 -3.11 -10.16 1.66
CA GLN A 67 -4.48 -10.13 1.16
C GLN A 67 -4.51 -9.63 -0.28
N THR A 68 -5.27 -10.30 -1.14
CA THR A 68 -5.59 -9.81 -2.49
C THR A 68 -7.08 -9.53 -2.57
N SER A 69 -7.46 -8.37 -3.08
CA SER A 69 -8.84 -7.98 -3.34
C SER A 69 -9.03 -7.71 -4.83
N TYR A 70 -10.17 -8.16 -5.37
CA TYR A 70 -10.61 -7.84 -6.72
C TYR A 70 -11.97 -7.18 -6.63
N GLN A 71 -12.11 -6.02 -7.26
CA GLN A 71 -13.35 -5.26 -7.27
C GLN A 71 -13.71 -4.90 -8.70
N TRP A 72 -14.98 -5.08 -9.03
CA TRP A 72 -15.59 -4.57 -10.26
C TRP A 72 -16.59 -3.49 -9.90
N VAL A 73 -16.31 -2.25 -10.29
CA VAL A 73 -17.18 -1.10 -10.04
C VAL A 73 -17.44 -0.39 -11.36
N ASN A 74 -18.72 -0.30 -11.76
CA ASN A 74 -19.17 0.38 -12.98
C ASN A 74 -18.38 -0.02 -14.25
N GLY A 75 -18.11 -1.32 -14.41
CA GLY A 75 -17.37 -1.85 -15.57
C GLY A 75 -15.84 -1.69 -15.50
N LYS A 76 -15.30 -1.07 -14.45
CA LYS A 76 -13.85 -1.00 -14.22
C LYS A 76 -13.40 -2.09 -13.25
N ALA A 77 -12.42 -2.89 -13.66
CA ALA A 77 -11.72 -3.83 -12.79
C ALA A 77 -10.61 -3.10 -12.03
N THR A 78 -10.58 -3.28 -10.71
CA THR A 78 -9.49 -2.83 -9.85
C THR A 78 -9.02 -4.01 -9.00
N SER A 79 -7.71 -4.17 -8.86
CA SER A 79 -7.11 -5.15 -7.96
C SER A 79 -6.33 -4.43 -6.89
N SER A 80 -6.33 -4.94 -5.66
CA SER A 80 -5.41 -4.47 -4.62
C SER A 80 -4.72 -5.63 -3.92
N LYS A 81 -3.47 -5.43 -3.55
CA LYS A 81 -2.66 -6.36 -2.77
C LYS A 81 -2.18 -5.65 -1.51
N THR A 82 -2.42 -6.27 -0.37
CA THR A 82 -2.14 -5.70 0.94
C THR A 82 -1.20 -6.60 1.72
N LEU A 83 -0.18 -5.99 2.31
CA LEU A 83 0.68 -6.59 3.33
C LEU A 83 0.41 -5.91 4.67
N THR A 84 0.31 -6.73 5.72
CA THR A 84 0.01 -6.24 7.06
C THR A 84 0.95 -6.87 8.09
N TRP A 85 1.51 -6.04 8.97
CA TRP A 85 2.35 -6.45 10.09
C TRP A 85 1.83 -5.90 11.40
N THR A 86 2.04 -6.65 12.47
CA THR A 86 1.83 -6.18 13.84
C THR A 86 3.17 -5.85 14.47
N LEU A 87 3.32 -4.62 14.95
CA LEU A 87 4.56 -4.06 15.48
C LEU A 87 4.35 -3.61 16.92
N VAL A 88 5.41 -3.69 17.74
CA VAL A 88 5.47 -3.06 19.07
C VAL A 88 6.62 -2.04 19.12
N PRO A 89 6.42 -0.84 19.69
CA PRO A 89 7.51 0.11 19.87
C PRO A 89 8.47 -0.35 20.97
N ASN A 90 9.78 -0.27 20.71
CA ASN A 90 10.82 -0.71 21.63
C ASN A 90 11.13 0.33 22.73
N ARG A 91 10.70 1.58 22.56
CA ARG A 91 10.98 2.69 23.47
C ARG A 91 9.84 3.70 23.49
N LYS A 92 9.76 4.47 24.58
CA LYS A 92 8.78 5.55 24.75
C LYS A 92 9.23 6.82 24.01
N GLY A 93 8.26 7.67 23.69
CA GLY A 93 8.48 8.97 23.06
C GLY A 93 8.01 9.00 21.61
N ILE A 94 8.45 10.01 20.87
CA ILE A 94 8.10 10.16 19.45
C ILE A 94 9.00 9.23 18.63
N LEU A 95 8.38 8.30 17.91
CA LEU A 95 9.03 7.40 16.96
C LEU A 95 8.54 7.72 15.56
N THR A 96 9.41 7.55 14.57
CA THR A 96 9.09 7.83 13.17
C THR A 96 9.27 6.55 12.35
N ILE A 97 8.27 6.24 11.53
CA ILE A 97 8.35 5.16 10.55
C ILE A 97 9.23 5.68 9.40
N PRO A 98 10.41 5.07 9.14
CA PRO A 98 11.29 5.49 8.08
C PRO A 98 10.69 5.16 6.71
N ALA A 99 11.26 5.76 5.66
CA ALA A 99 10.97 5.33 4.29
C ALA A 99 11.36 3.86 4.12
N LEU A 100 10.45 3.09 3.51
CA LEU A 100 10.63 1.67 3.20
C LEU A 100 10.82 1.53 1.69
N THR A 101 11.64 0.56 1.29
CA THR A 101 11.96 0.24 -0.12
C THR A 101 11.48 -1.14 -0.53
#